data_AF-A0A8D8FF95-F1
#
_entry.id   AF-A0A8D8FF95-F1
#
_cell.length_a   1.000
_cell.length_b   1.000
_cell.length_c   1.000
_cell.angle_alpha   90.00
_cell.angle_beta   90.00
_cell.angle_gamma   90.00
#
_symmetry.space_group_name_H-M   'P 1'
#
loop_
_entity.id
_entity.type
_entity.pdbx_description
1 polymer ?
#
loop_
_entity_poly.entity_id
_entity_poly.type
_entity_poly.pdbx_seq_one_letter_code
_entity_poly.pdbx_strand_id
1 'polypeptide(L)'
;LRHPKLPCKNGIVNEAGLTPLTLACRIGRDEVFREMLELSAREFWRYSNITCSGYPLNALDTLMPDGSTNWNSALFIILNGTKEEHLNMLDGGIVERLLDEKWKTFARNQFLKRLLILALHLFCLSCSIYLRPVHVFKDDDDADDADGVTDAPDASDDEGIDLTTWFRYG
;
A
#
# COMPACT_ATOMS: atom_id res chain seq x y z
N LEU A 1 -5.96 33.82 -10.73
CA LEU A 1 -5.74 34.99 -11.62
C LEU A 1 -6.37 34.76 -13.00
N ARG A 2 -7.27 35.64 -13.47
CA ARG A 2 -7.92 35.53 -14.80
C ARG A 2 -7.12 36.37 -15.80
N HIS A 3 -6.47 35.74 -16.78
CA HIS A 3 -5.73 36.48 -17.80
C HIS A 3 -6.71 37.33 -18.64
N PRO A 4 -6.51 38.66 -18.77
CA PRO A 4 -7.52 39.56 -19.32
C PRO A 4 -7.74 39.41 -20.84
N LYS A 5 -6.85 38.73 -21.56
CA LYS A 5 -6.89 38.64 -23.04
C LYS A 5 -7.17 37.25 -23.61
N LEU A 6 -6.88 36.19 -22.85
CA LEU A 6 -7.01 34.80 -23.32
C LEU A 6 -7.50 33.94 -22.14
N PRO A 7 -8.60 33.20 -22.29
CA PRO A 7 -9.04 32.25 -21.27
C PRO A 7 -8.03 31.11 -21.14
N CYS A 8 -7.89 30.58 -19.93
CA CYS A 8 -7.08 29.39 -19.68
C CYS A 8 -7.70 28.18 -20.40
N LYS A 9 -6.97 27.60 -21.36
CA LYS A 9 -7.41 26.40 -22.09
C LYS A 9 -6.81 25.18 -21.41
N ASN A 10 -7.55 24.57 -20.49
CA ASN A 10 -7.06 23.46 -19.66
C ASN A 10 -6.93 22.13 -20.43
N GLY A 11 -7.51 22.01 -21.62
CA GLY A 11 -7.53 20.76 -22.41
C GLY A 11 -6.46 20.65 -23.50
N ILE A 12 -5.57 21.64 -23.65
CA ILE A 12 -4.49 21.54 -24.65
C ILE A 12 -3.37 20.67 -24.09
N VAL A 13 -2.96 19.67 -24.85
CA VAL A 13 -1.85 18.78 -24.49
C VAL A 13 -0.54 19.28 -25.12
N ASN A 14 0.58 19.05 -24.43
CA ASN A 14 1.91 19.24 -24.99
C ASN A 14 2.33 18.03 -25.87
N GLU A 15 3.54 18.05 -26.44
CA GLU A 15 4.10 16.93 -27.22
C GLU A 15 4.22 15.63 -26.43
N ALA A 16 4.28 15.72 -25.10
CA ALA A 16 4.29 14.56 -24.19
C ALA A 16 2.86 14.11 -23.78
N GLY A 17 1.81 14.68 -24.37
CA GLY A 17 0.41 14.32 -24.07
C GLY A 17 -0.11 14.85 -22.73
N LEU A 18 0.57 15.80 -22.09
CA LEU A 18 0.22 16.36 -20.78
C LEU A 18 -0.55 17.66 -20.95
N THR A 19 -1.69 17.76 -20.28
CA THR A 19 -2.39 19.03 -20.02
C THR A 19 -1.62 19.87 -19.00
N PRO A 20 -1.85 21.20 -18.92
CA PRO A 20 -1.20 22.06 -17.92
C PRO A 20 -1.36 21.55 -16.48
N LEU A 21 -2.53 20.97 -16.17
CA LEU A 21 -2.81 20.37 -14.85
C LEU A 21 -1.93 19.15 -14.60
N THR A 22 -1.90 18.20 -15.54
CA THR A 22 -1.08 16.98 -15.43
C THR A 22 0.43 17.28 -15.49
N LEU A 23 0.81 18.37 -16.16
CA LEU A 23 2.19 18.86 -16.18
C LEU A 23 2.60 19.42 -14.81
N ALA A 24 1.72 20.21 -14.17
CA ALA A 24 1.95 20.70 -12.81
C ALA A 24 2.14 19.54 -11.82
N CYS A 25 1.32 18.49 -11.96
CA CYS A 25 1.45 17.24 -11.21
C CYS A 25 2.81 16.59 -11.45
N ARG A 26 3.22 16.44 -12.72
CA ARG A 26 4.50 15.78 -13.05
C ARG A 26 5.74 16.52 -12.55
N ILE A 27 5.68 17.85 -12.46
CA ILE A 27 6.78 18.66 -11.96
C ILE A 27 6.83 18.61 -10.43
N GLY A 28 5.70 18.42 -9.76
CA GLY A 28 5.56 18.50 -8.31
C GLY A 28 5.36 19.93 -7.82
N ARG A 29 4.54 20.75 -8.50
CA ARG A 29 4.16 22.10 -8.05
C ARG A 29 2.75 22.11 -7.47
N ASP A 30 2.65 21.90 -6.17
CA ASP A 30 1.42 21.76 -5.40
C ASP A 30 0.57 23.05 -5.37
N GLU A 31 1.19 24.21 -5.16
CA GLU A 31 0.47 25.50 -5.13
C GLU A 31 -0.27 25.78 -6.45
N VAL A 32 0.44 25.61 -7.57
CA VAL A 32 -0.10 25.83 -8.92
C VAL A 32 -1.21 24.82 -9.22
N PHE A 33 -1.02 23.58 -8.82
CA PHE A 33 -2.04 22.53 -8.94
C PHE A 33 -3.32 22.93 -8.21
N ARG A 34 -3.21 23.35 -6.94
CA ARG A 34 -4.36 23.76 -6.13
C ARG A 34 -5.08 24.95 -6.73
N GLU A 35 -4.36 26.00 -7.14
CA GLU A 35 -4.98 27.16 -7.79
C GLU A 35 -5.68 26.79 -9.09
N MET A 36 -5.06 25.96 -9.94
CA MET A 36 -5.69 25.51 -11.19
C MET A 36 -6.96 24.71 -10.94
N LEU A 37 -6.96 23.90 -9.88
CA LEU A 37 -8.08 23.05 -9.52
C LEU A 37 -9.24 23.88 -8.94
N GLU A 38 -8.96 24.85 -8.08
CA GLU A 38 -9.94 25.83 -7.57
C GLU A 38 -10.52 26.70 -8.69
N LEU A 39 -9.70 27.14 -9.66
CA LEU A 39 -10.18 27.89 -10.82
C LEU A 39 -11.08 27.06 -11.75
N SER A 40 -10.90 25.74 -11.77
CA SER A 40 -11.73 24.82 -12.54
C SER A 40 -13.04 24.45 -11.83
N ALA A 41 -13.16 24.78 -10.54
CA ALA A 41 -14.34 24.50 -9.75
C ALA A 41 -15.53 25.33 -10.24
N ARG A 42 -16.69 24.70 -10.31
CA ARG A 42 -17.95 25.36 -10.63
C ARG A 42 -18.85 25.40 -9.40
N GLU A 43 -19.17 26.61 -8.96
CA GLU A 43 -20.17 26.82 -7.92
C GLU A 43 -21.57 26.49 -8.47
N PHE A 44 -22.27 25.59 -7.80
CA PHE A 44 -23.67 25.26 -8.08
C PHE A 44 -24.61 26.23 -7.37
N TRP A 45 -24.36 26.49 -6.09
CA TRP A 45 -25.12 27.42 -5.28
C TRP A 45 -24.31 27.87 -4.05
N ARG A 46 -24.67 29.03 -3.50
CA ARG A 46 -24.14 29.55 -2.25
C ARG A 46 -25.24 30.20 -1.42
N TYR A 47 -25.31 29.81 -0.16
CA TYR A 47 -26.19 30.41 0.83
C TYR A 47 -25.35 30.88 2.02
N SER A 48 -25.21 32.21 2.15
CA SER A 48 -24.39 32.84 3.19
C SER A 48 -22.96 32.27 3.22
N ASN A 49 -22.62 31.45 4.22
CA ASN A 49 -21.32 30.81 4.43
C ASN A 49 -21.22 29.38 3.87
N ILE A 50 -22.31 28.81 3.34
CA ILE A 50 -22.33 27.45 2.78
C ILE A 50 -22.26 27.55 1.25
N THR A 51 -21.33 26.81 0.65
CA THR A 51 -21.11 26.73 -0.80
C THR A 51 -21.16 25.28 -1.25
N CYS A 52 -21.81 25.03 -2.39
CA CYS A 52 -21.72 23.76 -3.09
C CYS A 52 -20.99 24.00 -4.41
N SER A 53 -19.82 23.41 -4.55
CA SER A 53 -18.96 23.54 -5.73
C SER A 53 -18.58 22.16 -6.25
N GLY A 54 -18.63 21.99 -7.57
CA GLY A 54 -18.21 20.77 -8.26
C GLY A 54 -16.85 20.93 -8.92
N TYR A 55 -16.01 19.91 -8.81
CA TYR A 55 -14.71 19.83 -9.47
C TYR A 55 -14.76 18.85 -10.65
N PRO A 56 -14.20 19.21 -11.82
CA PRO A 56 -14.18 18.32 -12.98
C PRO A 56 -13.23 17.13 -12.77
N LEU A 57 -13.73 15.90 -12.93
CA LEU A 57 -12.98 14.67 -12.63
C LEU A 57 -12.19 14.09 -13.82
N ASN A 58 -12.49 14.48 -15.07
CA ASN A 58 -12.01 13.79 -16.28
C ASN A 58 -10.48 13.66 -16.43
N ALA A 59 -9.71 14.62 -15.92
CA ALA A 59 -8.24 14.60 -15.94
C ALA A 59 -7.63 14.38 -14.54
N LEU A 60 -8.47 14.45 -13.51
CA LEU A 60 -8.07 14.30 -12.12
C LEU A 60 -8.07 12.83 -11.72
N ASP A 61 -9.12 12.11 -12.11
CA ASP A 61 -9.33 10.72 -11.74
C ASP A 61 -8.79 9.73 -12.78
N THR A 62 -8.46 8.50 -12.36
CA THR A 62 -7.91 7.41 -13.19
C THR A 62 -8.96 6.81 -14.14
N LEU A 63 -10.24 7.15 -14.00
CA LEU A 63 -11.33 6.61 -14.82
C LEU A 63 -11.85 7.68 -15.79
N MET A 64 -11.92 7.34 -17.08
CA MET A 64 -12.60 8.17 -18.07
C MET A 64 -14.12 7.88 -18.08
N PRO A 65 -14.96 8.79 -18.61
CA PRO A 65 -16.42 8.59 -18.68
C PRO A 65 -16.86 7.38 -19.51
N ASP A 66 -15.97 6.84 -20.35
CA ASP A 66 -16.20 5.63 -21.15
C ASP A 66 -15.88 4.33 -20.38
N GLY A 67 -15.45 4.42 -19.13
CA GLY A 67 -15.04 3.29 -18.29
C GLY A 67 -13.59 2.83 -18.54
N SER A 68 -12.85 3.47 -19.45
CA SER A 68 -11.43 3.18 -19.67
C SER A 68 -10.55 3.81 -18.59
N THR A 69 -9.35 3.25 -18.42
CA THR A 69 -8.35 3.76 -17.47
C THR A 69 -7.47 4.80 -18.16
N ASN A 70 -7.40 6.00 -17.60
CA ASN A 70 -6.52 7.06 -18.08
C ASN A 70 -5.18 6.99 -17.32
N TRP A 71 -4.15 6.55 -18.03
CA TRP A 71 -2.78 6.42 -17.50
C TRP A 71 -2.05 7.76 -17.36
N ASN A 72 -2.58 8.83 -17.96
CA ASN A 72 -2.05 10.18 -17.84
C ASN A 72 -2.86 11.03 -16.85
N SER A 73 -3.71 10.42 -16.03
CA SER A 73 -4.48 11.10 -15.00
C SER A 73 -3.57 11.73 -13.94
N ALA A 74 -3.98 12.88 -13.42
CA ALA A 74 -3.26 13.59 -12.38
C ALA A 74 -3.01 12.68 -11.16
N LEU A 75 -4.03 11.97 -10.67
CA LEU A 75 -3.90 11.07 -9.52
C LEU A 75 -2.86 9.96 -9.75
N PHE A 76 -2.79 9.40 -10.95
CA PHE A 76 -1.78 8.37 -11.27
C PHE A 76 -0.36 8.95 -11.34
N ILE A 77 -0.20 10.14 -11.92
CA ILE A 77 1.09 10.83 -12.00
C ILE A 77 1.60 11.19 -10.59
N ILE A 78 0.72 11.66 -9.71
CA ILE A 78 1.06 12.02 -8.33
C ILE A 78 1.43 10.76 -7.52
N LEU A 79 0.64 9.68 -7.63
CA LEU A 79 0.92 8.41 -6.93
C LEU A 79 2.24 7.77 -7.36
N ASN A 80 2.60 7.86 -8.64
CA ASN A 80 3.90 7.37 -9.14
C ASN A 80 5.06 8.33 -8.84
N GLY A 81 4.77 9.53 -8.36
CA GLY A 81 5.78 10.53 -8.05
C GLY A 81 6.57 10.16 -6.79
N THR A 82 7.90 10.18 -6.87
CA THR A 82 8.78 9.85 -5.73
C THR A 82 9.18 11.06 -4.88
N LYS A 83 8.60 12.23 -5.15
CA LYS A 83 8.92 13.50 -4.45
C LYS A 83 7.90 13.78 -3.35
N GLU A 84 8.35 14.42 -2.27
CA GLU A 84 7.50 14.86 -1.16
C GLU A 84 6.42 15.85 -1.60
N GLU A 85 6.68 16.69 -2.61
CA GLU A 85 5.68 17.62 -3.16
C GLU A 85 4.44 16.90 -3.71
N HIS A 86 4.58 15.66 -4.20
CA HIS A 86 3.44 14.88 -4.65
C HIS A 86 2.58 14.38 -3.46
N LEU A 87 3.19 14.14 -2.29
CA LEU A 87 2.45 13.83 -1.08
C LEU A 87 1.66 15.05 -0.61
N ASN A 88 2.26 16.25 -0.66
CA ASN A 88 1.57 17.51 -0.36
C ASN A 88 0.35 17.74 -1.26
N MET A 89 0.41 17.34 -2.54
CA MET A 89 -0.74 17.38 -3.45
C MET A 89 -1.87 16.41 -3.06
N LEU A 90 -1.54 15.31 -2.37
CA LEU A 90 -2.51 14.30 -1.93
C LEU A 90 -3.22 14.71 -0.64
N ASP A 91 -2.47 15.23 0.32
CA ASP A 91 -2.97 15.72 1.61
C ASP A 91 -3.69 17.08 1.51
N GLY A 92 -3.70 17.68 0.31
CA GLY A 92 -4.32 18.97 0.06
C GLY A 92 -5.78 18.90 -0.40
N GLY A 93 -6.71 19.38 0.44
CA GLY A 93 -8.01 19.89 0.01
C GLY A 93 -9.02 18.84 -0.50
N ILE A 94 -9.38 18.89 -1.78
CA ILE A 94 -10.45 18.04 -2.36
C ILE A 94 -9.94 16.64 -2.72
N VAL A 95 -8.64 16.49 -2.99
CA VAL A 95 -8.04 15.20 -3.39
C VAL A 95 -8.08 14.21 -2.23
N GLU A 96 -7.76 14.67 -1.02
CA GLU A 96 -7.89 13.89 0.22
C GLU A 96 -9.32 13.37 0.42
N ARG A 97 -10.33 14.25 0.30
CA ARG A 97 -11.74 13.86 0.44
C ARG A 97 -12.16 12.83 -0.60
N LEU A 98 -11.72 13.00 -1.84
CA LEU A 98 -11.98 12.07 -2.92
C LEU A 98 -11.34 10.71 -2.65
N LEU A 99 -10.10 10.67 -2.13
CA LEU A 99 -9.43 9.44 -1.73
C LEU A 99 -10.10 8.75 -0.55
N ASP A 100 -10.56 9.51 0.45
CA ASP A 100 -11.29 8.96 1.59
C ASP A 100 -12.63 8.33 1.16
N GLU A 101 -13.36 8.99 0.26
CA GLU A 101 -14.59 8.42 -0.32
C GLU A 101 -14.31 7.14 -1.13
N LYS A 102 -13.24 7.12 -1.93
CA LYS A 102 -12.81 5.92 -2.66
C LYS A 102 -12.37 4.80 -1.73
N TRP A 103 -11.66 5.15 -0.65
CA TRP A 103 -11.21 4.20 0.35
C TRP A 103 -12.39 3.51 1.03
N LYS A 104 -13.34 4.32 1.51
CA LYS A 104 -14.55 3.83 2.20
C LYS A 104 -15.43 2.96 1.30
N THR A 105 -15.59 3.36 0.03
CA THR A 105 -16.53 2.70 -0.88
C THR A 105 -15.93 1.42 -1.50
N PHE A 106 -14.69 1.47 -1.97
CA PHE A 106 -14.12 0.41 -2.79
C PHE A 106 -12.94 -0.29 -2.12
N ALA A 107 -11.97 0.47 -1.61
CA ALA A 107 -10.69 -0.10 -1.20
C ALA A 107 -10.80 -0.91 0.09
N ARG A 108 -11.58 -0.46 1.08
CA ARG A 108 -11.68 -1.11 2.40
C ARG A 108 -12.11 -2.57 2.31
N ASN A 109 -13.17 -2.85 1.53
CA ASN A 109 -13.67 -4.22 1.39
C ASN A 109 -12.71 -5.12 0.61
N GLN A 110 -12.07 -4.58 -0.43
CA GLN A 110 -11.12 -5.33 -1.25
C GLN A 110 -9.83 -5.62 -0.49
N PHE A 111 -9.35 -4.65 0.28
CA PHE A 111 -8.19 -4.78 1.14
C PHE A 111 -8.45 -5.82 2.24
N LEU A 112 -9.60 -5.75 2.93
CA LEU A 112 -9.92 -6.69 4.01
C LEU A 112 -10.01 -8.14 3.50
N LYS A 113 -10.57 -8.37 2.31
CA LYS A 113 -10.60 -9.72 1.70
C LYS A 113 -9.20 -10.27 1.44
N ARG A 114 -8.31 -9.45 0.87
CA ARG A 114 -6.92 -9.84 0.60
C ARG A 114 -6.13 -10.06 1.90
N LEU A 115 -6.33 -9.20 2.89
CA LEU A 115 -5.73 -9.32 4.21
C LEU A 115 -6.17 -10.63 4.91
N LEU A 116 -7.45 -11.00 4.81
CA LEU A 116 -7.97 -12.24 5.38
C LEU A 116 -7.31 -13.46 4.73
N ILE A 117 -7.25 -13.51 3.39
CA ILE A 117 -6.59 -14.60 2.67
C ILE A 117 -5.11 -14.71 3.06
N LEU A 118 -4.41 -13.57 3.15
CA LEU A 118 -3.01 -13.52 3.59
C LEU A 118 -2.85 -14.01 5.05
N ALA A 119 -3.73 -13.60 5.94
CA ALA A 119 -3.72 -14.00 7.35
C ALA A 119 -3.96 -15.51 7.50
N LEU A 120 -4.90 -16.08 6.75
CA LEU A 120 -5.11 -17.53 6.72
C LEU A 120 -3.89 -18.28 6.17
N HIS A 121 -3.30 -17.78 5.09
CA HIS A 121 -2.08 -18.37 4.52
C HIS A 121 -0.93 -18.35 5.53
N LEU A 122 -0.72 -17.22 6.21
CA LEU A 122 0.30 -17.07 7.24
C LEU A 122 0.03 -17.97 8.45
N PHE A 123 -1.24 -18.12 8.85
CA PHE A 123 -1.65 -19.04 9.90
C PHE A 123 -1.36 -20.50 9.53
N CYS A 124 -1.74 -20.93 8.32
CA CYS A 124 -1.42 -22.27 7.82
C CYS A 124 0.09 -22.53 7.77
N LEU A 125 0.87 -21.53 7.34
CA LEU A 125 2.33 -21.63 7.31
C LEU A 125 2.91 -21.73 8.73
N SER A 126 2.42 -20.91 9.66
CA SER A 126 2.79 -20.99 11.08
C SER A 126 2.48 -22.37 11.66
N CYS A 127 1.24 -22.84 11.50
CA CYS A 127 0.83 -24.19 11.90
C CYS A 127 1.74 -25.26 11.28
N SER A 128 2.06 -25.18 9.98
CA SER A 128 2.94 -26.15 9.32
C SER A 128 4.36 -26.18 9.91
N ILE A 129 4.88 -25.05 10.37
CA ILE A 129 6.19 -24.97 11.02
C ILE A 129 6.12 -25.59 12.42
N TYR A 130 5.08 -25.25 13.19
CA TYR A 130 4.91 -25.77 14.57
C TYR A 130 4.54 -27.26 14.62
N LEU A 131 3.76 -27.73 13.65
CA LEU A 131 3.36 -29.13 13.52
C LEU A 131 4.45 -30.01 12.93
N ARG A 132 5.56 -29.45 12.44
CA ARG A 132 6.71 -30.24 12.01
C ARG A 132 7.26 -30.95 13.25
N PRO A 133 7.00 -32.25 13.44
CA PRO A 133 7.56 -32.98 14.57
C PRO A 133 9.05 -33.10 14.27
N VAL A 134 9.90 -32.65 15.19
CA VAL A 134 11.30 -33.06 15.18
C VAL A 134 11.26 -34.55 15.52
N HIS A 135 11.35 -35.40 14.49
CA HIS A 135 11.44 -36.84 14.63
C HIS A 135 12.68 -37.14 15.48
N VAL A 136 12.47 -37.33 16.79
CA VAL A 136 13.40 -38.06 17.64
C VAL A 136 13.21 -39.51 17.22
N PHE A 137 14.19 -40.06 16.51
CA PHE A 137 14.26 -41.47 16.17
C PHE A 137 14.09 -42.26 17.47
N LYS A 138 13.01 -43.01 17.56
CA LYS A 138 12.87 -44.05 18.57
C LYS A 138 13.36 -45.30 17.84
N ASP A 139 14.61 -45.66 18.12
CA ASP A 139 15.18 -46.91 17.62
C ASP A 139 14.29 -48.05 18.14
N ASP A 140 13.77 -48.83 17.21
CA ASP A 140 13.00 -50.03 17.46
C ASP A 140 13.98 -51.12 17.95
N ASP A 141 14.17 -51.22 19.26
CA ASP A 141 14.87 -52.37 19.83
C ASP A 141 13.88 -53.54 20.03
N ASP A 142 13.87 -54.41 19.02
CA ASP A 142 13.56 -55.84 19.17
C ASP A 142 14.47 -56.42 20.26
N ALA A 143 14.00 -56.50 21.50
CA ALA A 143 14.70 -57.16 22.59
C ALA A 143 14.27 -58.63 22.70
N ASP A 144 14.88 -59.47 21.87
CA ASP A 144 15.18 -60.85 22.24
C ASP A 144 16.31 -60.84 23.30
N ASP A 145 16.01 -61.46 24.45
CA ASP A 145 16.92 -62.21 25.30
C ASP A 145 17.92 -61.50 26.25
N ALA A 146 18.17 -62.23 27.35
CA ALA A 146 19.29 -62.16 28.30
C ALA A 146 19.29 -61.14 29.47
N ASP A 147 18.75 -61.61 30.60
CA ASP A 147 19.38 -61.70 31.93
C ASP A 147 20.29 -60.57 32.47
N GLY A 148 19.91 -60.06 33.65
CA GLY A 148 20.72 -60.29 34.84
C GLY A 148 21.82 -59.28 35.23
N VAL A 149 21.42 -58.24 35.99
CA VAL A 149 22.06 -57.76 37.25
C VAL A 149 23.45 -57.08 37.22
N THR A 150 23.39 -55.75 37.49
CA THR A 150 24.25 -54.83 38.30
C THR A 150 25.78 -54.96 38.35
N ASP A 151 26.50 -53.87 38.02
CA ASP A 151 27.18 -52.99 39.01
C ASP A 151 27.80 -51.75 38.33
N ALA A 152 27.76 -50.61 39.03
CA ALA A 152 28.37 -49.32 38.66
C ALA A 152 29.90 -49.31 38.95
N PRO A 153 30.66 -48.20 38.83
CA PRO A 153 30.46 -46.89 38.16
C PRO A 153 31.64 -46.57 37.20
N ASP A 154 31.60 -45.48 36.41
CA ASP A 154 32.69 -44.47 36.32
C ASP A 154 32.38 -43.36 35.29
N ALA A 155 32.94 -42.18 35.59
CA ALA A 155 33.35 -41.11 34.68
C ALA A 155 32.27 -40.41 33.84
N SER A 156 31.72 -39.36 34.46
CA SER A 156 31.24 -38.16 33.77
C SER A 156 32.36 -37.49 32.95
N ASP A 157 32.15 -37.29 31.65
CA ASP A 157 32.71 -36.17 30.89
C ASP A 157 31.86 -35.91 29.63
N ASP A 158 31.57 -34.61 29.40
CA ASP A 158 31.32 -33.92 28.11
C ASP A 158 30.08 -34.27 27.24
N GLU A 159 29.29 -33.37 26.64
CA GLU A 159 29.31 -31.91 26.48
C GLU A 159 27.87 -31.37 26.50
N GLY A 160 27.65 -30.26 27.22
CA GLY A 160 26.43 -29.47 27.12
C GLY A 160 26.47 -28.52 25.92
N ILE A 161 25.43 -28.55 25.10
CA ILE A 161 25.29 -27.73 23.88
C ILE A 161 25.33 -26.23 24.22
N ASP A 162 26.32 -25.52 23.67
CA ASP A 162 26.54 -24.09 23.89
C ASP A 162 25.54 -23.21 23.09
N LEU A 163 24.61 -22.62 23.83
CA LEU A 163 23.55 -21.70 23.37
C LEU A 163 24.08 -20.36 22.81
N THR A 164 25.37 -20.06 22.95
CA THR A 164 25.94 -18.80 22.46
C THR A 164 26.12 -18.76 20.94
N THR A 165 26.17 -19.91 20.26
CA THR A 165 26.36 -19.98 18.80
C THR A 165 25.12 -19.54 18.01
N TRP A 166 23.94 -19.62 18.62
CA TRP A 166 22.66 -19.34 17.93
C TRP A 166 22.39 -17.84 17.73
N PHE A 167 22.89 -16.98 18.63
CA PHE A 167 22.68 -15.53 18.54
C PHE A 167 23.59 -14.82 17.52
N ARG A 168 24.54 -15.53 16.90
CA ARG A 168 25.54 -14.91 16.03
C ARG A 168 25.20 -14.94 14.53
N TYR A 169 24.18 -15.72 14.14
CA TYR A 169 23.72 -15.86 12.75
C TYR A 169 22.19 -15.70 12.61
N GLY A 170 21.57 -14.90 13.50
CA GLY A 170 20.17 -14.48 13.41
C GLY A 170 20.06 -12.99 13.14
#